data_AF-A0A952Q3L8-F1
#
_entry.id   AF-A0A952Q3L8-F1
#
_cell.length_a   1.000
_cell.length_b   1.000
_cell.length_c   1.000
_cell.angle_alpha   90.00
_cell.angle_beta   90.00
_cell.angle_gamma   90.00
#
_symmetry.space_group_name_H-M   'P 1'
#
loop_
_entity.id
_entity.type
_entity.pdbx_description
1 polymer ?
#
loop_
_entity_poly.entity_id
_entity_poly.type
_entity_poly.pdbx_seq_one_letter_code
_entity_poly.pdbx_strand_id
1 'polypeptide(L)'
;MEFAREAGVLEYTSVRIVVTELEAWFLGDVTALEQVFPKIKKLRLRNVARYRQPDLRTSPAEDLDREIQNAGYSGYSKLVDSMRIAPFLNLETDHNLSDSFCATLARLKWLMNSSQE
;
A
#
# COMPACT_ATOMS: atom_id res chain seq x y z
N MET A 1 -18.59 1.50 17.20
CA MET A 1 -18.42 2.80 16.49
C MET A 1 -19.31 3.88 17.10
N GLU A 2 -20.58 3.61 17.40
CA GLU A 2 -21.51 4.57 18.02
C GLU A 2 -21.07 5.05 19.41
N PHE A 3 -20.72 4.15 20.33
CA PHE A 3 -20.16 4.51 21.65
C PHE A 3 -18.86 5.33 21.61
N ALA A 4 -17.97 5.05 20.65
CA ALA A 4 -16.72 5.82 20.49
C ALA A 4 -17.00 7.24 19.98
N ARG A 5 -18.10 7.42 19.25
CA ARG A 5 -18.56 8.72 18.74
C ARG A 5 -19.18 9.55 19.86
N GLU A 6 -20.05 8.95 20.67
CA GLU A 6 -20.69 9.63 21.81
C GLU A 6 -19.71 10.06 22.89
N ALA A 7 -18.63 9.30 23.10
CA ALA A 7 -17.59 9.64 24.07
C ALA A 7 -16.56 10.69 23.57
N GLY A 8 -16.73 11.25 22.37
CA GLY A 8 -15.75 12.16 21.75
C GLY A 8 -14.42 11.50 21.35
N VAL A 9 -14.27 10.19 21.56
CA VAL A 9 -13.02 9.45 21.32
C VAL A 9 -12.65 9.43 19.84
N LEU A 10 -13.64 9.43 18.94
CA LEU A 10 -13.39 9.49 17.49
C LEU A 10 -12.86 10.85 17.00
N GLU A 11 -12.99 11.93 17.77
CA GLU A 11 -12.37 13.23 17.44
C GLU A 11 -10.85 13.18 17.63
N TYR A 12 -10.37 12.33 18.55
CA TYR A 12 -8.95 12.19 18.92
C TYR A 12 -8.32 10.86 18.50
N THR A 13 -9.11 9.87 18.07
CA THR A 13 -8.65 8.51 17.73
C THR A 13 -9.14 8.08 16.35
N SER A 14 -8.19 7.71 15.48
CA SER A 14 -8.47 7.13 14.17
C SER A 14 -7.87 5.74 14.07
N VAL A 15 -8.71 4.72 13.86
CA VAL A 15 -8.28 3.35 13.58
C VAL A 15 -8.85 2.91 12.25
N ARG A 16 -8.02 2.83 11.21
CA ARG A 16 -8.27 1.99 10.03
C ARG A 16 -6.97 1.66 9.31
N ILE A 17 -6.53 0.41 9.41
CA ILE A 17 -5.87 -0.28 8.30
C ILE A 17 -6.45 -1.69 8.28
N VAL A 18 -7.42 -1.95 7.41
CA VAL A 18 -7.88 -3.32 7.16
C VAL A 18 -7.15 -3.79 5.91
N VAL A 19 -5.99 -4.39 6.13
CA VAL A 19 -5.21 -5.07 5.09
C VAL A 19 -4.60 -6.31 5.72
N THR A 20 -4.51 -7.40 4.96
CA THR A 20 -3.92 -8.64 5.46
C THR A 20 -2.41 -8.49 5.67
N GLU A 21 -1.73 -7.86 4.71
CA GLU A 21 -0.29 -7.60 4.73
C GLU A 21 0.00 -6.26 4.03
N LEU A 22 1.04 -5.55 4.50
CA LEU A 22 1.40 -4.23 3.95
C LEU A 22 1.93 -4.31 2.50
N GLU A 23 2.34 -5.49 2.05
CA GLU A 23 2.76 -5.74 0.67
C GLU A 23 1.65 -5.45 -0.36
N ALA A 24 0.38 -5.41 0.06
CA ALA A 24 -0.72 -4.90 -0.76
C ALA A 24 -0.48 -3.45 -1.21
N TRP A 25 0.16 -2.62 -0.37
CA TRP A 25 0.45 -1.23 -0.70
C TRP A 25 1.48 -1.13 -1.83
N PHE A 26 2.44 -2.05 -1.91
CA PHE A 26 3.39 -2.13 -3.01
C PHE A 26 2.74 -2.61 -4.30
N LEU A 27 1.85 -3.62 -4.21
CA LEU A 27 1.06 -4.07 -5.36
C LEU A 27 0.12 -2.99 -5.89
N GLY A 28 -0.34 -2.08 -5.02
CA GLY A 28 -1.16 -0.94 -5.39
C GLY A 28 -0.42 0.21 -6.08
N ASP A 29 0.91 0.30 -5.96
CA ASP A 29 1.75 1.21 -6.76
C ASP A 29 2.86 0.45 -7.50
N VAL A 30 2.46 -0.16 -8.60
CA VAL A 30 3.35 -0.86 -9.54
C VAL A 30 4.41 0.03 -10.19
N THR A 31 4.30 1.36 -10.09
CA THR A 31 5.36 2.26 -10.54
C THR A 31 6.56 2.19 -9.61
N ALA A 32 6.31 2.16 -8.30
CA ALA A 32 7.35 2.02 -7.28
C ALA A 32 8.07 0.67 -7.41
N LEU A 33 7.32 -0.41 -7.70
CA LEU A 33 7.90 -1.73 -7.99
C LEU A 33 8.83 -1.71 -9.20
N GLU A 34 8.45 -1.02 -10.29
CA GLU A 34 9.27 -0.92 -11.50
C GLU A 34 10.59 -0.16 -11.26
N GLN A 35 10.63 0.79 -10.31
CA GLN A 35 11.88 1.48 -9.93
C GLN A 35 12.91 0.52 -9.32
N VAL A 36 12.45 -0.43 -8.49
CA VAL A 36 13.31 -1.38 -7.78
C VAL A 36 13.58 -2.63 -8.63
N PHE A 37 12.60 -3.05 -9.42
CA PHE A 37 12.60 -4.23 -10.27
C PHE A 37 12.26 -3.87 -11.74
N PRO A 38 13.18 -3.28 -12.52
CA PRO A 38 12.89 -2.77 -13.88
C PRO A 38 12.41 -3.81 -14.91
N LYS A 39 12.58 -5.11 -14.62
CA LYS A 39 12.03 -6.20 -15.45
C LYS A 39 10.53 -6.40 -15.21
N ILE A 40 9.98 -5.90 -14.10
CA ILE A 40 8.54 -5.83 -13.86
C ILE A 40 7.96 -4.69 -14.71
N LYS A 41 7.30 -5.04 -15.81
CA LYS A 41 6.62 -4.05 -16.66
C LYS A 41 5.31 -3.60 -16.02
N LYS A 42 5.21 -2.33 -15.66
CA LYS A 42 4.01 -1.71 -15.06
C LYS A 42 2.73 -1.98 -15.86
N LEU A 43 2.79 -1.89 -17.19
CA LEU A 43 1.64 -2.18 -18.06
C LEU A 43 1.12 -3.61 -17.90
N ARG A 44 2.01 -4.58 -17.64
CA ARG A 44 1.62 -5.97 -17.39
C ARG A 44 0.84 -6.07 -16.08
N LEU A 45 1.37 -5.52 -14.99
CA LEU A 45 0.76 -5.66 -13.67
C LEU A 45 -0.54 -4.85 -13.52
N ARG A 46 -0.64 -3.64 -14.10
CA ARG A 46 -1.88 -2.84 -14.08
C ARG A 46 -3.06 -3.55 -14.72
N ASN A 47 -2.80 -4.40 -15.72
CA ASN A 47 -3.85 -5.14 -16.43
C ASN A 47 -4.31 -6.40 -15.69
N VAL A 48 -3.57 -6.85 -14.68
CA VAL A 48 -3.92 -8.03 -13.89
C VAL A 48 -5.06 -7.69 -12.95
N ALA A 49 -6.24 -8.29 -13.19
CA ALA A 49 -7.47 -7.98 -12.47
C ALA A 49 -7.35 -8.07 -10.94
N ARG A 50 -6.62 -9.07 -10.42
CA ARG A 50 -6.42 -9.27 -8.97
C ARG A 50 -5.62 -8.14 -8.28
N TYR A 51 -4.86 -7.33 -9.03
CA TYR A 51 -4.09 -6.22 -8.47
C TYR A 51 -4.82 -4.87 -8.58
N ARG A 52 -6.06 -4.85 -9.08
CA ARG A 52 -6.91 -3.65 -9.06
C ARG A 52 -7.50 -3.37 -7.68
N GLN A 53 -7.57 -4.38 -6.82
CA GLN A 53 -8.00 -4.30 -5.42
C GLN A 53 -7.01 -5.09 -4.55
N PRO A 54 -5.78 -4.58 -4.38
CA PRO A 54 -4.70 -5.32 -3.72
C PRO A 54 -5.01 -5.64 -2.24
N ASP A 55 -5.86 -4.85 -1.58
CA ASP A 55 -6.21 -5.04 -0.17
C ASP A 55 -7.07 -6.28 0.09
N LEU A 56 -7.77 -6.78 -0.93
CA LEU A 56 -8.60 -7.99 -0.84
C LEU A 56 -7.78 -9.28 -1.04
N ARG A 57 -6.47 -9.17 -1.24
CA ARG A 57 -5.60 -10.33 -1.44
C ARG A 57 -5.40 -11.07 -0.12
N THR A 58 -5.48 -12.40 -0.20
CA THR A 58 -5.27 -13.30 0.95
C THR A 58 -3.80 -13.37 1.37
N SER A 59 -2.86 -13.27 0.43
CA SER A 59 -1.42 -13.22 0.71
C SER A 59 -0.70 -12.28 -0.26
N PRO A 60 -0.79 -10.95 -0.05
CA PRO A 60 -0.09 -9.97 -0.87
C PRO A 60 1.43 -10.21 -0.98
N ALA A 61 2.09 -10.72 0.06
CA ALA A 61 3.52 -11.00 0.04
C ALA A 61 3.88 -12.13 -0.92
N GLU A 62 3.13 -13.24 -0.92
CA GLU A 62 3.34 -14.34 -1.86
C GLU A 62 3.03 -13.91 -3.31
N ASP A 63 2.02 -13.06 -3.50
CA ASP A 63 1.73 -12.50 -4.80
C ASP A 63 2.88 -11.63 -5.32
N LEU A 64 3.44 -10.77 -4.46
CA LEU A 64 4.56 -9.91 -4.79
C LEU A 64 5.81 -10.73 -5.12
N ASP A 65 6.14 -11.73 -4.29
CA ASP A 65 7.24 -12.66 -4.52
C ASP A 65 7.12 -13.37 -5.87
N ARG A 66 5.93 -13.89 -6.19
CA ARG A 66 5.64 -14.52 -7.48
C ARG A 66 5.88 -13.56 -8.65
N GLU A 67 5.44 -12.31 -8.56
CA GLU A 67 5.64 -11.33 -9.64
C GLU A 67 7.12 -10.96 -9.82
N ILE A 68 7.88 -10.88 -8.74
CA ILE A 68 9.32 -10.65 -8.75
C ILE A 68 10.06 -11.85 -9.37
N GLN A 69 9.71 -13.08 -9.00
CA GLN A 69 10.28 -14.29 -9.60
C GLN A 69 9.93 -14.44 -11.08
N ASN A 70 8.67 -14.17 -11.45
CA ASN A 70 8.23 -14.18 -12.85
C ASN A 70 8.98 -13.16 -13.73
N ALA A 71 9.48 -12.07 -13.13
CA ALA A 71 10.32 -11.08 -13.81
C ALA A 71 11.81 -11.50 -13.88
N GLY A 72 12.18 -12.67 -13.34
CA GLY A 72 13.52 -13.24 -13.42
C GLY A 72 14.46 -12.76 -12.30
N TYR A 73 13.94 -12.44 -11.13
CA TYR A 73 14.70 -12.19 -9.91
C TYR A 73 14.65 -13.41 -8.97
N SER A 74 15.50 -13.45 -7.95
CA SER A 74 15.59 -14.57 -7.00
C SER A 74 14.41 -14.69 -6.05
N GLY A 75 13.55 -13.67 -5.95
CA GLY A 75 12.43 -13.61 -5.03
C GLY A 75 12.42 -12.32 -4.20
N TYR A 76 11.41 -12.20 -3.37
CA TYR A 76 11.14 -11.04 -2.51
C TYR A 76 11.73 -11.22 -1.11
N SER A 77 12.53 -10.25 -0.68
CA SER A 77 13.01 -10.13 0.70
C SER A 77 12.20 -9.06 1.43
N LYS A 78 11.32 -9.49 2.35
CA LYS A 78 10.39 -8.59 3.06
C LYS A 78 11.06 -7.34 3.62
N LEU A 79 12.19 -7.48 4.30
CA LEU A 79 12.88 -6.33 4.90
C LEU A 79 13.60 -5.47 3.85
N VAL A 80 14.50 -6.08 3.08
CA VAL A 80 15.40 -5.36 2.17
C VAL A 80 14.61 -4.69 1.05
N ASP A 81 13.70 -5.43 0.43
CA ASP A 81 12.96 -4.90 -0.71
C ASP A 81 11.89 -3.90 -0.27
N SER A 82 11.25 -4.05 0.90
CA SER A 82 10.37 -3.00 1.43
C SER A 82 11.10 -1.68 1.63
N MET A 83 12.31 -1.70 2.19
CA MET A 83 13.12 -0.48 2.35
C MET A 83 13.51 0.14 1.00
N ARG A 84 13.67 -0.68 -0.05
CA ARG A 84 13.99 -0.20 -1.39
C ARG A 84 12.77 0.34 -2.14
N ILE A 85 11.59 -0.25 -1.96
CA ILE A 85 10.35 0.15 -2.63
C ILE A 85 9.74 1.39 -1.98
N ALA A 86 9.72 1.45 -0.65
CA ALA A 86 9.00 2.49 0.10
C ALA A 86 9.33 3.94 -0.32
N PRO A 87 10.59 4.33 -0.60
CA PRO A 87 10.91 5.69 -1.05
C PRO A 87 10.31 6.08 -2.40
N PHE A 88 9.89 5.11 -3.21
CA PHE A 88 9.29 5.35 -4.52
C PHE A 88 7.75 5.31 -4.50
N LEU A 89 7.13 4.99 -3.37
CA LEU A 89 5.67 5.02 -3.23
C LEU A 89 5.16 6.44 -3.46
N ASN A 90 4.16 6.58 -4.32
CA ASN A 90 3.52 7.86 -4.53
C ASN A 90 2.71 8.26 -3.28
N LEU A 91 2.98 9.45 -2.75
CA LEU A 91 2.33 10.02 -1.58
C LEU A 91 1.12 10.90 -1.92
N GLU A 92 0.56 10.78 -3.13
CA GLU A 92 -0.74 11.32 -3.50
C GLU A 92 -1.85 10.26 -3.32
N THR A 93 -2.98 10.70 -2.76
CA THR A 93 -4.05 9.81 -2.26
C THR A 93 -4.87 9.14 -3.35
N ASP A 94 -4.66 9.48 -4.63
CA ASP A 94 -5.37 8.96 -5.79
C ASP A 94 -4.51 8.09 -6.71
N HIS A 95 -3.23 7.89 -6.36
CA HIS A 95 -2.26 7.19 -7.21
C HIS A 95 -2.10 5.70 -6.88
N ASN A 96 -2.30 5.32 -5.63
CA ASN A 96 -2.18 3.93 -5.18
C ASN A 96 -3.57 3.25 -5.23
N LEU A 97 -3.62 2.01 -5.73
CA LEU A 97 -4.87 1.24 -5.81
C LEU A 97 -5.25 0.55 -4.49
N SER A 98 -4.41 0.64 -3.46
CA SER A 98 -4.72 0.19 -2.11
C SER A 98 -5.55 1.24 -1.35
N ASP A 99 -6.82 0.94 -1.09
CA ASP A 99 -7.72 1.80 -0.34
C ASP A 99 -7.19 2.08 1.08
N SER A 100 -6.60 1.07 1.71
CA SER A 100 -6.01 1.16 3.05
C SER A 100 -4.76 2.04 3.07
N PHE A 101 -3.92 2.00 2.03
CA PHE A 101 -2.81 2.93 1.87
C PHE A 101 -3.32 4.38 1.74
N CYS A 102 -4.27 4.61 0.82
CA CYS A 102 -4.83 5.93 0.55
C CYS A 102 -5.52 6.52 1.78
N ALA A 103 -6.28 5.71 2.52
CA ALA A 103 -6.90 6.11 3.79
C ALA A 103 -5.86 6.46 4.86
N THR A 104 -4.80 5.64 4.99
CA THR A 104 -3.71 5.88 5.94
C THR A 104 -3.01 7.20 5.63
N LEU A 105 -2.63 7.40 4.37
CA LEU A 105 -1.96 8.60 3.89
C LEU A 105 -2.81 9.85 4.07
N ALA A 106 -4.09 9.81 3.67
CA ALA A 106 -5.02 10.91 3.87
C ALA A 106 -5.12 11.31 5.36
N ARG A 107 -5.13 10.32 6.25
CA ARG A 107 -5.19 10.58 7.70
C ARG A 107 -3.89 11.16 8.24
N LEU A 108 -2.73 10.66 7.81
CA LEU A 108 -1.44 11.22 8.20
C LEU A 108 -1.30 12.68 7.74
N LYS A 109 -1.69 12.98 6.49
CA LYS A 109 -1.73 14.36 5.98
C LYS A 109 -2.64 15.26 6.82
N TRP A 110 -3.83 14.77 7.18
CA TRP A 110 -4.72 15.50 8.08
C TRP A 110 -4.10 15.76 9.45
N LEU A 111 -3.51 14.74 10.10
CA LEU A 111 -2.89 14.87 11.42
C LEU A 111 -1.75 15.89 11.43
N MET A 112 -0.92 15.88 10.39
CA MET A 112 0.17 16.84 10.23
C MET A 112 -0.32 18.28 10.09
N ASN A 113 -1.45 18.49 9.40
CA ASN A 113 -2.03 19.81 9.19
C ASN A 113 -2.80 20.32 10.43
N SER A 114 -3.49 19.42 11.14
CA SER A 114 -4.24 19.77 12.36
C SER A 114 -3.36 19.99 13.61
N SER A 115 -2.06 19.67 13.53
CA SER A 115 -1.11 19.93 14.62
C SER A 115 -0.46 21.33 14.54
N GLN A 116 -0.84 22.16 13.56
CA GLN A 116 -0.31 23.51 13.35
C GLN A 116 -1.28 24.64 13.74
N GLU A 117 -2.44 24.31 14.31
CA GLU A 117 -3.41 25.23 14.92
C GLU A 117 -3.40 25.07 16.45
#